data_AF-A0AAD5LQ65-F1
#
_entry.id   AF-A0AAD5LQ65-F1
#
_cell.length_a   1.000
_cell.length_b   1.000
_cell.length_c   1.000
_cell.angle_alpha   90.00
_cell.angle_beta   90.00
_cell.angle_gamma   90.00
#
_symmetry.space_group_name_H-M   'P 1'
#
loop_
_entity.id
_entity.type
_entity.pdbx_description
1 polymer ?
#
loop_
_entity_poly.entity_id
_entity_poly.type
_entity_poly.pdbx_seq_one_letter_code
_entity_poly.pdbx_strand_id
1 'polypeptide(L)'
;MDPANADNAYLWFGQYAPHASVYAPVFAKVDRVPTEYSASSLFAFDKQSSFWVNALVGNWAARFYRFAHPYVSAAQRQLETGAEQLVADIREQAAEMKRRDGDSAMRQFLTEQSELFARESVASMWQLFEYLVTVFHDGYEMTGFDKGELHAKKLFYPKWWLELVGFFGEGHEPSGEGQPGASMSSGAASSEAYGVSYTVTLLSCLLTGGLGVAAGVVMSRKRAKTEYHRIQ
;
A
#
# COMPACT_ATOMS: atom_id res chain seq x y z
N MET A 1 14.23 -0.52 -18.67
CA MET A 1 13.79 -1.55 -19.64
C MET A 1 14.99 -2.38 -20.03
N ASP A 2 14.81 -3.70 -20.21
CA ASP A 2 15.85 -4.59 -20.72
C ASP A 2 16.02 -4.36 -22.22
N PRO A 3 17.13 -3.77 -22.69
CA PRO A 3 17.32 -3.46 -24.11
C PRO A 3 17.55 -4.73 -24.95
N ALA A 4 17.83 -5.87 -24.32
CA ALA A 4 18.15 -7.12 -25.00
C ALA A 4 16.93 -8.02 -25.22
N ASN A 5 15.85 -7.84 -24.46
CA ASN A 5 14.66 -8.68 -24.59
C ASN A 5 13.37 -7.88 -24.33
N ALA A 6 12.58 -7.69 -25.39
CA ALA A 6 11.29 -7.00 -25.31
C ALA A 6 10.24 -7.74 -24.46
N ASP A 7 10.38 -9.06 -24.25
CA ASP A 7 9.48 -9.85 -23.40
C ASP A 7 9.63 -9.48 -21.91
N ASN A 8 10.76 -8.88 -21.55
CA ASN A 8 11.07 -8.45 -20.19
C ASN A 8 10.56 -7.05 -19.86
N ALA A 9 9.88 -6.37 -20.80
CA ALA A 9 9.39 -5.02 -20.57
C ALA A 9 8.16 -5.03 -19.65
N TYR A 10 8.15 -4.11 -18.68
CA TYR A 10 7.03 -3.80 -17.81
C TYR A 10 7.09 -2.32 -17.41
N LEU A 11 5.99 -1.80 -16.89
CA LEU A 11 5.89 -0.44 -16.36
C LEU A 11 5.26 -0.46 -14.97
N TRP A 12 5.64 0.49 -14.13
CA TRP A 12 5.01 0.71 -12.82
C TRP A 12 3.79 1.61 -13.02
N PHE A 13 2.60 1.11 -12.66
CA PHE A 13 1.34 1.80 -12.87
C PHE A 13 0.56 1.97 -11.58
N GLY A 14 0.02 3.17 -11.36
CA GLY A 14 -0.87 3.49 -10.26
C GLY A 14 -1.81 4.61 -10.67
N GLN A 15 -3.10 4.49 -10.35
CA GLN A 15 -4.12 5.51 -10.63
C GLN A 15 -4.33 6.40 -9.41
N TYR A 16 -4.77 7.65 -9.64
CA TYR A 16 -4.87 8.76 -8.65
C TYR A 16 -3.55 9.53 -8.47
N ALA A 17 -3.32 10.15 -7.30
CA ALA A 17 -2.21 11.03 -7.02
C ALA A 17 -1.04 10.29 -6.33
N PRO A 18 0.23 10.59 -6.65
CA PRO A 18 1.40 9.84 -6.16
C PRO A 18 1.54 9.72 -4.65
N HIS A 19 1.01 10.68 -3.88
CA HIS A 19 1.09 10.66 -2.42
C HIS A 19 0.18 9.60 -1.77
N ALA A 20 -0.74 8.99 -2.53
CA ALA A 20 -1.69 8.00 -2.02
C ALA A 20 -1.92 6.81 -2.96
N SER A 21 -1.32 6.79 -4.14
CA SER A 21 -1.40 5.66 -5.07
C SER A 21 -0.29 4.65 -4.83
N VAL A 22 -0.61 3.37 -4.95
CA VAL A 22 0.39 2.29 -5.02
C VAL A 22 0.72 2.04 -6.48
N TYR A 23 2.00 1.94 -6.80
CA TYR A 23 2.44 1.50 -8.12
C TYR A 23 2.60 -0.03 -8.14
N ALA A 24 1.98 -0.68 -9.12
CA ALA A 24 2.13 -2.11 -9.36
C ALA A 24 2.67 -2.35 -10.78
N PRO A 25 3.50 -3.39 -10.98
CA PRO A 25 4.08 -3.67 -12.29
C PRO A 25 3.03 -4.26 -13.24
N VAL A 26 2.97 -3.71 -14.45
CA VAL A 26 2.18 -4.23 -15.57
C VAL A 26 3.13 -4.59 -16.69
N PHE A 27 3.16 -5.87 -17.05
CA PHE A 27 4.02 -6.36 -18.12
C PHE A 27 3.54 -5.88 -19.49
N ALA A 28 4.45 -5.61 -20.42
CA ALA A 28 4.11 -5.11 -21.75
C ALA A 28 3.50 -6.20 -22.64
N LYS A 29 3.82 -7.47 -22.38
CA LYS A 29 3.36 -8.64 -23.14
C LYS A 29 2.12 -9.28 -22.52
N VAL A 30 1.14 -8.47 -22.13
CA VAL A 30 -0.15 -8.95 -21.63
C VAL A 30 -1.17 -9.08 -22.78
N ASP A 31 -2.20 -9.89 -22.59
CA ASP A 31 -3.35 -9.99 -23.49
C ASP A 31 -4.43 -8.96 -23.17
N ARG A 32 -4.48 -8.50 -21.93
CA ARG A 32 -5.39 -7.44 -21.46
C ARG A 32 -4.75 -6.65 -20.34
N VAL A 33 -5.23 -5.43 -20.15
CA VAL A 33 -4.94 -4.62 -18.97
C VAL A 33 -5.68 -5.22 -17.76
N PRO A 34 -5.11 -5.18 -16.55
CA PRO A 34 -5.83 -5.56 -15.33
C PRO A 34 -7.20 -4.90 -15.22
N THR A 35 -8.20 -5.65 -14.75
CA THR A 35 -9.58 -5.15 -14.66
C THR A 35 -9.71 -4.01 -13.65
N GLU A 36 -8.91 -4.05 -12.56
CA GLU A 36 -8.85 -3.01 -11.53
C GLU A 36 -8.42 -1.64 -12.08
N TYR A 37 -7.73 -1.61 -13.22
CA TYR A 37 -7.30 -0.38 -13.90
C TYR A 37 -8.21 0.05 -15.05
N SER A 38 -9.02 -0.86 -15.60
CA SER A 38 -9.67 -0.65 -16.91
C SER A 38 -11.19 -0.74 -16.89
N ALA A 39 -11.79 -1.45 -15.93
CA ALA A 39 -13.23 -1.70 -15.91
C ALA A 39 -14.06 -0.54 -15.34
N SER A 40 -13.43 0.36 -14.58
CA SER A 40 -14.15 1.38 -13.82
C SER A 40 -14.36 2.69 -14.59
N SER A 41 -15.22 3.55 -14.04
CA SER A 41 -15.61 4.84 -14.60
C SER A 41 -15.47 5.95 -13.56
N LEU A 42 -15.09 7.15 -13.99
CA LEU A 42 -15.12 8.33 -13.13
C LEU A 42 -16.54 8.85 -12.85
N PHE A 43 -17.55 8.31 -13.53
CA PHE A 43 -18.95 8.70 -13.34
C PHE A 43 -19.67 7.94 -12.23
N ALA A 44 -19.13 6.80 -11.77
CA ALA A 44 -19.74 5.99 -10.73
C ALA A 44 -18.67 5.33 -9.86
N PHE A 45 -18.88 5.37 -8.55
CA PHE A 45 -18.00 4.72 -7.60
C PHE A 45 -18.00 3.20 -7.78
N ASP A 46 -16.82 2.59 -7.70
CA ASP A 46 -16.63 1.17 -7.84
C ASP A 46 -15.54 0.69 -6.88
N LYS A 47 -15.89 -0.31 -6.06
CA LYS A 47 -14.99 -0.87 -5.05
C LYS A 47 -13.83 -1.65 -5.67
N GLN A 48 -13.95 -2.12 -6.91
CA GLN A 48 -12.90 -2.88 -7.59
C GLN A 48 -11.89 -1.97 -8.32
N SER A 49 -12.15 -0.66 -8.36
CA SER A 49 -11.31 0.31 -9.04
C SER A 49 -10.07 0.70 -8.23
N SER A 50 -8.91 0.64 -8.87
CA SER A 50 -7.68 1.22 -8.34
C SER A 50 -7.79 2.73 -8.15
N PHE A 51 -8.40 3.45 -9.09
CA PHE A 51 -8.60 4.90 -8.96
C PHE A 51 -9.41 5.23 -7.71
N TRP A 52 -10.58 4.62 -7.54
CA TRP A 52 -11.51 5.00 -6.46
C TRP A 52 -10.97 4.65 -5.07
N VAL A 53 -10.31 3.50 -4.89
CA VAL A 53 -9.73 3.15 -3.58
C VAL A 53 -8.56 4.07 -3.22
N ASN A 54 -7.69 4.39 -4.18
CA ASN A 54 -6.58 5.32 -3.94
C ASN A 54 -7.10 6.74 -3.66
N ALA A 55 -8.16 7.17 -4.36
CA ALA A 55 -8.83 8.44 -4.10
C ALA A 55 -9.45 8.49 -2.70
N LEU A 56 -10.09 7.40 -2.24
CA LEU A 56 -10.62 7.30 -0.88
C LEU A 56 -9.51 7.43 0.17
N VAL A 57 -8.44 6.65 0.04
CA VAL A 57 -7.29 6.71 0.95
C VAL A 57 -6.69 8.11 0.97
N GLY A 58 -6.40 8.69 -0.19
CA GLY A 58 -5.77 10.00 -0.29
C GLY A 58 -6.65 11.12 0.28
N ASN A 59 -7.93 11.14 -0.06
CA ASN A 59 -8.85 12.15 0.45
C ASN A 59 -9.05 12.04 1.97
N TRP A 60 -9.07 10.82 2.52
CA TRP A 60 -9.19 10.63 3.96
C TRP A 60 -7.90 11.02 4.68
N ALA A 61 -6.76 10.51 4.20
CA ALA A 61 -5.46 10.79 4.77
C ALA A 61 -5.15 12.30 4.73
N ALA A 62 -5.56 13.02 3.69
CA ALA A 62 -5.35 14.48 3.58
C ALA A 62 -5.95 15.28 4.75
N ARG A 63 -7.07 14.83 5.34
CA ARG A 63 -7.69 15.50 6.51
C ARG A 63 -6.85 15.37 7.77
N PHE A 64 -6.07 14.29 7.86
CA PHE A 64 -5.25 13.95 9.01
C PHE A 64 -3.78 13.81 8.60
N TYR A 65 -3.33 14.58 7.60
CA TYR A 65 -2.13 14.28 6.81
C TYR A 65 -0.90 13.91 7.66
N ARG A 66 -0.59 14.74 8.66
CA ARG A 66 0.55 14.51 9.57
C ARG A 66 0.49 13.15 10.29
N PHE A 67 -0.70 12.66 10.59
CA PHE A 67 -0.94 11.45 11.38
C PHE A 67 -1.24 10.22 10.51
N ALA A 68 -2.03 10.39 9.45
CA ALA A 68 -2.49 9.30 8.58
C ALA A 68 -1.49 8.94 7.47
N HIS A 69 -0.74 9.92 6.93
CA HIS A 69 0.16 9.68 5.80
C HIS A 69 1.27 8.64 6.08
N PRO A 70 1.88 8.55 7.28
CA PRO A 70 2.83 7.49 7.58
C PRO A 70 2.32 6.07 7.30
N TYR A 71 1.03 5.80 7.51
CA TYR A 71 0.40 4.51 7.20
C TYR A 71 0.26 4.30 5.70
N VAL A 72 -0.11 5.35 4.95
CA VAL A 72 -0.14 5.32 3.48
C VAL A 72 1.24 5.01 2.91
N SER A 73 2.28 5.73 3.37
CA SER A 73 3.65 5.49 2.93
C SER A 73 4.19 4.12 3.35
N ALA A 74 3.71 3.54 4.45
CA ALA A 74 4.05 2.18 4.84
C ALA A 74 3.42 1.15 3.88
N ALA A 75 2.14 1.31 3.55
CA ALA A 75 1.45 0.43 2.60
C ALA A 75 2.06 0.51 1.20
N GLN A 76 2.35 1.71 0.69
CA GLN A 76 3.04 1.91 -0.59
C GLN A 76 4.37 1.16 -0.61
N ARG A 77 5.24 1.40 0.37
CA ARG A 77 6.55 0.73 0.46
C ARG A 77 6.42 -0.78 0.54
N GLN A 78 5.49 -1.30 1.34
CA GLN A 78 5.28 -2.74 1.49
C GLN A 78 4.89 -3.39 0.16
N LEU A 79 3.90 -2.83 -0.53
CA LEU A 79 3.38 -3.37 -1.78
C LEU A 79 4.40 -3.25 -2.92
N GLU A 80 5.03 -2.08 -3.06
CA GLU A 80 6.02 -1.81 -4.12
C GLU A 80 7.28 -2.65 -3.95
N THR A 81 7.81 -2.76 -2.72
CA THR A 81 8.98 -3.60 -2.44
C THR A 81 8.66 -5.07 -2.68
N GLY A 82 7.48 -5.53 -2.26
CA GLY A 82 7.05 -6.91 -2.49
C GLY A 82 6.92 -7.24 -3.97
N ALA A 83 6.38 -6.32 -4.77
CA ALA A 83 6.30 -6.46 -6.21
C ALA A 83 7.69 -6.46 -6.86
N GLU A 84 8.58 -5.53 -6.46
CA GLU A 84 9.94 -5.43 -6.98
C GLU A 84 10.73 -6.73 -6.80
N GLN A 85 10.61 -7.36 -5.62
CA GLN A 85 11.27 -8.63 -5.31
C GLN A 85 10.81 -9.80 -6.20
N LEU A 86 9.57 -9.77 -6.69
CA LEU A 86 8.97 -10.85 -7.47
C LEU A 86 9.19 -10.71 -8.99
N VAL A 87 9.43 -9.50 -9.49
CA VAL A 87 9.50 -9.23 -10.94
C VAL A 87 10.60 -10.05 -11.64
N ALA A 88 11.75 -10.25 -11.01
CA ALA A 88 12.84 -11.04 -11.60
C ALA A 88 12.44 -12.52 -11.79
N ASP A 89 11.88 -13.14 -10.75
CA ASP A 89 11.43 -14.53 -10.77
C ASP A 89 10.27 -14.72 -11.75
N ILE A 90 9.37 -13.75 -11.88
CA ILE A 90 8.28 -13.78 -12.85
C ILE A 90 8.84 -13.76 -14.28
N ARG A 91 9.85 -12.93 -14.57
CA ARG A 91 10.48 -12.88 -15.89
C ARG A 91 11.16 -14.19 -16.27
N GLU A 92 11.85 -14.83 -15.32
CA GLU A 92 12.46 -16.14 -15.55
C GLU A 92 11.39 -17.20 -15.86
N GLN A 93 10.31 -17.24 -15.08
CA GLN A 93 9.19 -18.16 -15.30
C GLN A 93 8.47 -17.90 -16.63
N ALA A 94 8.30 -16.63 -17.01
CA ALA A 94 7.71 -16.25 -18.29
C ALA A 94 8.56 -16.77 -19.48
N ALA A 95 9.89 -16.62 -19.40
CA ALA A 95 10.80 -17.14 -20.41
C ALA A 95 10.78 -18.68 -20.50
N GLU A 96 10.67 -19.37 -19.36
CA GLU A 96 10.48 -20.83 -19.30
C GLU A 96 9.18 -21.25 -19.97
N MET A 97 8.05 -20.62 -19.61
CA MET A 97 6.75 -20.92 -20.22
C MET A 97 6.75 -20.67 -21.72
N LYS A 98 7.39 -19.59 -22.19
CA LYS A 98 7.54 -19.34 -23.62
C LYS A 98 8.29 -20.47 -24.33
N ARG A 99 9.37 -20.97 -23.73
CA ARG A 99 10.19 -22.04 -24.32
C ARG A 99 9.45 -23.37 -24.37
N ARG A 100 8.66 -23.67 -23.34
CA ARG A 100 7.93 -24.94 -23.21
C ARG A 100 6.63 -24.97 -24.01
N ASP A 101 5.83 -23.91 -23.88
CA ASP A 101 4.42 -23.88 -24.28
C ASP A 101 4.10 -22.78 -25.31
N GLY A 102 5.11 -21.97 -25.69
CA GLY A 102 4.99 -20.93 -26.70
C GLY A 102 4.55 -19.56 -26.15
N ASP A 103 4.49 -18.57 -27.06
CA ASP A 103 4.28 -17.16 -26.72
C ASP A 103 2.93 -16.91 -26.02
N SER A 104 1.87 -17.61 -26.44
CA SER A 104 0.54 -17.47 -25.85
C SER A 104 0.52 -17.83 -24.36
N ALA A 105 1.25 -18.86 -23.94
CA ALA A 105 1.33 -19.27 -22.55
C ALA A 105 2.06 -18.24 -21.68
N MET A 106 3.15 -17.67 -22.21
CA MET A 106 3.87 -16.58 -21.55
C MET A 106 2.96 -15.35 -21.35
N ARG A 107 2.25 -14.93 -22.40
CA ARG A 107 1.38 -13.75 -22.35
C ARG A 107 0.25 -13.94 -21.35
N GLN A 108 -0.37 -15.12 -21.34
CA GLN A 108 -1.38 -15.46 -20.34
C GLN A 108 -0.82 -15.37 -18.91
N PHE A 109 0.34 -15.97 -18.64
CA PHE A 109 0.98 -15.91 -17.34
C PHE A 109 1.31 -14.48 -16.90
N LEU A 110 1.94 -13.68 -17.76
CA LEU A 110 2.25 -12.27 -17.47
C LEU A 110 0.99 -11.43 -17.21
N THR A 111 -0.10 -11.78 -17.90
CA THR A 111 -1.40 -11.13 -17.70
C THR A 111 -1.96 -11.47 -16.32
N GLU A 112 -1.93 -12.74 -15.92
CA GLU A 112 -2.36 -13.18 -14.59
C GLU A 112 -1.52 -12.54 -13.48
N GLN A 113 -0.20 -12.42 -13.67
CA GLN A 113 0.67 -11.74 -12.70
C GLN A 113 0.37 -10.24 -12.60
N SER A 114 0.17 -9.54 -13.73
CA SER A 114 -0.19 -8.11 -13.72
C SER A 114 -1.54 -7.88 -13.02
N GLU A 115 -2.52 -8.74 -13.27
CA GLU A 115 -3.83 -8.71 -12.61
C GLU A 115 -3.69 -8.95 -11.11
N LEU A 116 -2.87 -9.92 -10.70
CA LEU A 116 -2.63 -10.21 -9.29
C LEU A 116 -2.05 -9.00 -8.55
N PHE A 117 -1.02 -8.35 -9.11
CA PHE A 117 -0.45 -7.15 -8.49
C PHE A 117 -1.47 -6.02 -8.36
N ALA A 118 -2.30 -5.80 -9.38
CA ALA A 118 -3.35 -4.78 -9.35
C ALA A 118 -4.39 -5.08 -8.27
N ARG A 119 -4.85 -6.34 -8.21
CA ARG A 119 -5.83 -6.82 -7.23
C ARG A 119 -5.35 -6.71 -5.79
N GLU A 120 -4.13 -7.18 -5.51
CA GLU A 120 -3.53 -7.10 -4.18
C GLU A 120 -3.35 -5.64 -3.75
N SER A 121 -3.00 -4.75 -4.67
CA SER A 121 -2.92 -3.31 -4.40
C SER A 121 -4.29 -2.74 -4.03
N VAL A 122 -5.35 -3.05 -4.79
CA VAL A 122 -6.72 -2.59 -4.48
C VAL A 122 -7.21 -3.13 -3.14
N ALA A 123 -7.03 -4.42 -2.88
CA ALA A 123 -7.45 -5.06 -1.63
C ALA A 123 -6.73 -4.47 -0.42
N SER A 124 -5.41 -4.28 -0.51
CA SER A 124 -4.60 -3.71 0.57
C SER A 124 -4.96 -2.24 0.83
N MET A 125 -5.21 -1.47 -0.22
CA MET A 125 -5.62 -0.07 -0.08
C MET A 125 -7.02 0.06 0.51
N TRP A 126 -7.91 -0.90 0.27
CA TRP A 126 -9.20 -0.97 0.95
C TRP A 126 -9.06 -1.24 2.44
N GLN A 127 -8.24 -2.21 2.82
CA GLN A 127 -7.94 -2.48 4.24
C GLN A 127 -7.32 -1.26 4.92
N LEU A 128 -6.42 -0.56 4.22
CA LEU A 128 -5.86 0.69 4.71
C LEU A 128 -6.94 1.76 4.91
N PHE A 129 -7.86 1.92 3.95
CA PHE A 129 -8.95 2.87 4.10
C PHE A 129 -9.84 2.55 5.31
N GLU A 130 -10.24 1.28 5.48
CA GLU A 130 -11.02 0.81 6.63
C GLU A 130 -10.30 1.10 7.96
N TYR A 131 -8.98 0.89 7.99
CA TYR A 131 -8.16 1.25 9.15
C TYR A 131 -8.15 2.76 9.39
N LEU A 132 -7.88 3.57 8.36
CA LEU A 132 -7.76 5.02 8.47
C LEU A 132 -9.07 5.67 8.94
N VAL A 133 -10.23 5.23 8.44
CA VAL A 133 -11.53 5.75 8.90
C VAL A 133 -11.83 5.35 10.35
N THR A 134 -11.41 4.16 10.76
CA THR A 134 -11.61 3.67 12.13
C THR A 134 -10.72 4.42 13.12
N VAL A 135 -9.45 4.65 12.77
CA VAL A 135 -8.48 5.32 13.65
C VAL A 135 -8.60 6.84 13.62
N PHE A 136 -8.88 7.42 12.47
CA PHE A 136 -8.93 8.88 12.29
C PHE A 136 -10.30 9.34 11.83
N HIS A 137 -11.13 9.79 12.77
CA HIS A 137 -12.44 10.38 12.48
C HIS A 137 -12.78 11.49 13.47
N ASP A 138 -13.67 12.38 13.06
CA ASP A 138 -14.23 13.47 13.89
C ASP A 138 -13.20 14.42 14.53
N GLY A 139 -12.00 14.52 13.97
CA GLY A 139 -10.91 15.32 14.54
C GLY A 139 -10.12 14.63 15.64
N TYR A 140 -10.24 13.30 15.76
CA TYR A 140 -9.57 12.48 16.76
C TYR A 140 -8.69 11.40 16.14
N GLU A 141 -7.67 11.02 16.90
CA GLU A 141 -6.99 9.73 16.78
C GLU A 141 -7.57 8.81 17.85
N MET A 142 -8.15 7.71 17.40
CA MET A 142 -8.84 6.73 18.24
C MET A 142 -7.92 5.55 18.51
N THR A 143 -7.85 5.13 19.76
CA THR A 143 -6.99 4.03 20.22
C THR A 143 -7.70 3.14 21.25
N GLY A 144 -7.08 2.04 21.66
CA GLY A 144 -7.64 1.13 22.68
C GLY A 144 -8.60 0.05 22.15
N PHE A 145 -8.60 -0.20 20.83
CA PHE A 145 -9.47 -1.22 20.23
C PHE A 145 -9.18 -2.64 20.75
N ASP A 146 -7.95 -2.92 21.18
CA ASP A 146 -7.50 -4.21 21.73
C ASP A 146 -8.05 -4.49 23.14
N LYS A 147 -8.27 -3.43 23.92
CA LYS A 147 -8.73 -3.50 25.31
C LYS A 147 -10.24 -3.35 25.47
N GLY A 148 -10.95 -3.05 24.39
CA GLY A 148 -12.39 -2.78 24.40
C GLY A 148 -12.76 -1.44 25.05
N GLU A 149 -11.78 -0.59 25.34
CA GLU A 149 -11.97 0.75 25.89
C GLU A 149 -11.43 1.78 24.88
N LEU A 150 -12.34 2.60 24.35
CA LEU A 150 -12.01 3.53 23.28
C LEU A 150 -11.45 4.85 23.86
N HIS A 151 -10.24 5.22 23.45
CA HIS A 151 -9.61 6.47 23.85
C HIS A 151 -9.51 7.43 22.67
N ALA A 152 -10.08 8.63 22.83
CA ALA A 152 -10.12 9.67 21.81
C ALA A 152 -9.07 10.75 22.10
N LYS A 153 -8.03 10.83 21.28
CA LYS A 153 -7.02 11.88 21.34
C LYS A 153 -7.37 12.99 20.35
N LYS A 154 -7.67 14.19 20.86
CA LYS A 154 -7.97 15.36 20.03
C LYS A 154 -6.79 15.71 19.13
N LEU A 155 -7.01 15.79 17.83
CA LEU A 155 -6.06 16.28 16.83
C LEU A 155 -6.35 17.76 16.54
N PHE A 156 -6.39 18.56 17.60
CA PHE A 156 -6.73 19.98 17.50
C PHE A 156 -5.53 20.82 17.06
N TYR A 157 -5.80 22.00 16.51
CA TYR A 157 -4.74 22.94 16.16
C TYR A 157 -3.96 23.36 17.41
N PRO A 158 -2.63 23.52 17.31
CA PRO A 158 -1.86 24.01 18.43
C PRO A 158 -2.28 25.43 18.79
N LYS A 159 -2.27 25.75 20.10
CA LYS A 159 -2.71 27.05 20.64
C LYS A 159 -2.09 28.24 19.90
N TRP A 160 -0.78 28.21 19.65
CA TRP A 160 -0.08 29.29 18.95
C TRP A 160 -0.66 29.61 17.56
N TRP A 161 -1.14 28.60 16.84
CA TRP A 161 -1.71 28.80 15.50
C TRP A 161 -3.10 29.40 15.60
N LEU A 162 -3.90 28.96 16.58
CA LEU A 162 -5.22 29.52 16.85
C LEU A 162 -5.13 31.00 17.26
N GLU A 163 -4.12 31.35 18.06
CA GLU A 163 -3.82 32.74 18.40
C GLU A 163 -3.42 33.54 17.16
N LEU A 164 -2.53 33.00 16.31
CA LEU A 164 -2.07 33.65 15.08
C LEU A 164 -3.22 33.97 14.11
N VAL A 165 -4.23 33.09 14.01
CA VAL A 165 -5.39 33.29 13.12
C VAL A 165 -6.56 34.03 13.79
N GLY A 166 -6.38 34.54 15.01
CA GLY A 166 -7.41 35.31 15.72
C GLY A 166 -8.62 34.48 16.17
N PHE A 167 -8.47 33.15 16.32
CA PHE A 167 -9.56 32.24 16.66
C PHE A 167 -10.28 32.62 17.97
N PHE A 168 -9.55 33.18 18.94
CA PHE A 168 -10.09 33.56 20.25
C PHE A 168 -10.68 34.99 20.31
N GLY A 169 -10.59 35.76 19.21
CA GLY A 169 -11.03 37.15 19.15
C GLY A 169 -10.13 38.15 19.90
N GLU A 170 -10.34 39.44 19.68
CA GLU A 170 -9.71 40.50 20.47
C GLU A 170 -10.34 40.54 21.87
N GLY A 171 -9.63 40.03 22.87
CA GLY A 171 -10.11 39.99 24.26
C GLY A 171 -9.63 38.80 25.09
N HIS A 172 -8.93 37.83 24.48
CA HIS A 172 -8.28 36.77 25.24
C HIS A 172 -6.93 37.27 25.78
N GLU A 173 -6.95 37.95 26.93
CA GLU A 173 -5.73 38.07 27.73
C GLU A 173 -5.29 36.67 28.14
N PRO A 174 -4.03 36.26 27.85
CA PRO A 174 -3.56 34.95 28.25
C PRO A 174 -3.48 34.92 29.77
N SER A 175 -4.42 34.23 30.42
CA SER A 175 -4.26 33.82 31.81
C SER A 175 -2.97 32.99 31.88
N GLY A 176 -1.95 33.56 32.54
CA GLY A 176 -0.57 33.15 32.41
C GLY A 176 -0.34 31.68 32.75
N GLU A 177 0.03 30.91 31.74
CA GLU A 177 0.80 29.70 31.91
C GLU A 177 1.93 29.71 30.86
N GLY A 178 3.15 29.93 31.37
CA GLY A 178 4.45 29.58 30.79
C GLY A 178 4.71 29.93 29.33
N GLN A 179 5.53 30.96 29.10
CA GLN A 179 6.27 31.10 27.83
C GLN A 179 6.96 29.78 27.46
N PRO A 180 6.75 29.20 26.27
CA PRO A 180 7.75 28.32 25.69
C PRO A 180 8.84 29.23 25.15
N GLY A 181 9.97 29.27 25.86
CA GLY A 181 11.19 29.88 25.36
C GLY A 181 11.51 29.35 23.97
N ALA A 182 11.87 30.25 23.07
CA ALA A 182 12.49 29.91 21.80
C ALA A 182 13.78 29.12 22.09
N SER A 183 13.69 27.79 21.99
CA SER A 183 14.85 26.92 21.87
C SER A 183 14.58 26.02 20.67
N MET A 184 15.11 26.42 19.51
CA MET A 184 15.41 25.47 18.46
C MET A 184 16.60 24.65 18.96
N SER A 185 16.31 23.57 19.69
CA SER A 185 17.29 22.52 19.94
C SER A 185 17.26 21.57 18.75
N SER A 186 18.35 21.54 17.98
CA SER A 186 18.68 20.47 17.04
C SER A 186 19.00 19.20 17.84
N GLY A 187 17.96 18.54 18.36
CA GLY A 187 18.07 17.23 19.00
C GLY A 187 17.76 16.15 17.97
N ALA A 188 18.79 15.41 17.54
CA ALA A 188 18.60 14.17 16.80
C ALA A 188 17.71 13.23 17.63
N ALA A 189 16.48 13.00 17.17
CA ALA A 189 15.59 12.04 17.80
C ALA A 189 16.03 10.63 17.41
N SER A 190 16.65 9.92 18.35
CA SER A 190 16.81 8.48 18.31
C SER A 190 15.42 7.83 18.22
N SER A 191 15.20 7.06 17.15
CA SER A 191 13.99 6.29 16.94
C SER A 191 13.96 5.09 17.88
N GLU A 192 13.35 5.25 19.05
CA GLU A 192 12.88 4.10 19.83
C GLU A 192 11.49 3.71 19.32
N ALA A 193 11.48 2.60 18.60
CA ALA A 193 10.30 1.96 18.06
C ALA A 193 9.45 1.38 19.21
N TYR A 194 8.38 2.09 19.58
CA TYR A 194 7.28 1.48 20.32
C TYR A 194 6.35 0.74 19.35
N GLY A 195 6.81 -0.43 18.88
CA GLY A 195 5.92 -1.54 18.51
C GLY A 195 5.33 -2.13 19.80
N VAL A 196 4.19 -2.81 19.84
CA VAL A 196 3.79 -3.96 19.03
C VAL A 196 2.30 -4.19 19.35
N SER A 197 1.40 -4.11 18.37
CA SER A 197 0.13 -4.86 18.38
C SER A 197 -0.57 -4.81 17.01
N TYR A 198 -0.59 -3.65 16.34
CA TYR A 198 -1.32 -3.51 15.06
C TYR A 198 -0.49 -3.75 13.79
N THR A 199 0.85 -3.58 13.85
CA THR A 199 1.72 -3.94 12.72
C THR A 199 1.75 -5.45 12.49
N VAL A 200 1.60 -6.25 13.55
CA VAL A 200 1.64 -7.72 13.46
C VAL A 200 0.38 -8.27 12.78
N THR A 201 -0.80 -7.66 12.96
CA THR A 201 -2.04 -8.15 12.34
C THR A 201 -2.12 -7.85 10.85
N LEU A 202 -1.70 -6.65 10.42
CA LEU A 202 -1.59 -6.32 8.99
C LEU A 202 -0.47 -7.10 8.28
N LEU A 203 0.66 -7.36 8.96
CA LEU A 203 1.69 -8.25 8.42
C LEU A 203 1.22 -9.72 8.36
N SER A 204 0.46 -10.21 9.35
CA SER A 204 0.01 -11.62 9.35
C SER A 204 -1.09 -11.92 8.33
N CYS A 205 -1.96 -10.94 8.02
CA CYS A 205 -3.05 -11.13 7.06
C CYS A 205 -2.64 -10.90 5.60
N LEU A 206 -1.48 -10.26 5.34
CA LEU A 206 -0.91 -10.11 3.99
C LEU A 206 0.14 -11.18 3.66
N LEU A 207 0.67 -11.88 4.67
CA LEU A 207 1.52 -13.06 4.48
C LEU A 207 0.79 -14.23 3.82
N THR A 208 -0.54 -14.32 3.89
CA THR A 208 -1.32 -15.37 3.22
C THR A 208 -1.35 -15.22 1.69
N GLY A 209 -1.21 -14.01 1.15
CA GLY A 209 -1.05 -13.78 -0.29
C GLY A 209 0.34 -14.17 -0.80
N GLY A 210 1.40 -13.76 -0.10
CA GLY A 210 2.79 -14.06 -0.46
C GLY A 210 3.19 -15.53 -0.26
N LEU A 211 2.71 -16.18 0.81
CA LEU A 211 2.96 -17.61 1.05
C LEU A 211 2.24 -18.51 0.05
N GLY A 212 1.07 -18.11 -0.47
CA GLY A 212 0.35 -18.88 -1.49
C GLY A 212 1.15 -19.05 -2.78
N VAL A 213 1.83 -17.98 -3.23
CA VAL A 213 2.68 -18.00 -4.43
C VAL A 213 3.97 -18.76 -4.17
N ALA A 214 4.66 -18.52 -3.04
CA ALA A 214 5.89 -19.24 -2.70
C ALA A 214 5.66 -20.75 -2.50
N ALA A 215 4.56 -21.14 -1.81
CA ALA A 215 4.20 -22.54 -1.63
C ALA A 215 3.78 -23.20 -2.95
N GLY A 216 3.03 -22.49 -3.81
CA GLY A 216 2.67 -22.96 -5.16
C GLY A 216 3.89 -23.24 -6.03
N VAL A 217 4.88 -22.33 -6.03
CA VAL A 217 6.13 -22.47 -6.79
C VAL A 217 7.01 -23.60 -6.23
N VAL A 218 7.12 -23.74 -4.89
CA VAL A 218 7.90 -24.81 -4.25
C VAL A 218 7.25 -26.19 -4.48
N MET A 219 5.92 -26.28 -4.42
CA MET A 219 5.21 -27.54 -4.69
C MET A 219 5.28 -27.92 -6.18
N SER A 220 5.21 -26.95 -7.10
CA SER A 220 5.40 -27.16 -8.53
C SER A 220 6.82 -27.68 -8.85
N ARG A 221 7.85 -27.07 -8.24
CA ARG A 221 9.26 -27.52 -8.37
C ARG A 221 9.48 -28.94 -7.82
N LYS A 222 8.84 -29.31 -6.70
CA LYS A 222 8.92 -30.67 -6.15
C LYS A 222 8.24 -31.69 -7.08
N ARG A 223 7.06 -31.38 -7.61
CA ARG A 223 6.30 -32.26 -8.50
C ARG A 223 7.02 -32.53 -9.82
N ALA A 224 7.59 -31.48 -10.44
CA ALA A 224 8.40 -31.60 -11.66
C ALA A 224 9.66 -32.47 -11.45
N LYS A 225 10.32 -32.34 -10.29
CA LYS A 225 11.50 -33.15 -9.95
C LYS A 225 11.15 -34.62 -9.69
N THR A 226 10.01 -34.89 -9.07
CA THR A 226 9.54 -36.27 -8.82
C THR A 226 9.11 -36.98 -10.12
N GLU A 227 8.52 -36.27 -11.07
CA GLU A 227 8.15 -36.86 -12.37
C GLU A 227 9.37 -37.15 -13.27
N TYR A 228 10.41 -36.30 -13.23
CA TYR A 228 11.67 -36.54 -13.95
C TYR A 228 12.37 -37.83 -13.51
N HIS A 229 12.34 -38.17 -12.22
CA HIS A 229 12.95 -39.39 -11.68
C HIS A 229 12.10 -40.66 -11.87
N ARG A 230 10.90 -40.55 -12.42
CA ARG A 230 10.01 -41.70 -12.67
C ARG A 230 10.11 -42.24 -14.10
N ILE A 231 10.81 -41.53 -14.98
CA ILE A 231 10.88 -41.79 -16.43
C ILE A 231 12.32 -42.23 -16.86
N GLN A 232 13.21 -42.46 -15.90
CA GLN A 232 14.50 -43.17 -16.09
C GLN A 232 14.48 -44.50 -15.37
#